data_AF-A0A0A5GGI2-F1
#
_entry.id   AF-A0A0A5GGI2-F1
#
_cell.length_a   1.000
_cell.length_b   1.000
_cell.length_c   1.000
_cell.angle_alpha   90.00
_cell.angle_beta   90.00
_cell.angle_gamma   90.00
#
_symmetry.space_group_name_H-M   'P 1'
#
loop_
_entity.id
_entity.type
_entity.pdbx_description
1 polymer ?
#
loop_
_entity_poly.entity_id
_entity_poly.type
_entity_poly.pdbx_seq_one_letter_code
_entity_poly.pdbx_strand_id
1 'polypeptide(L)' 'MNGTTFLYLSCIIAGFALIRIPLSGALSPLEPLCDLIGVIAVLLFSCIIIFNGIMSLIGRRKL' A
#
# COMPACT_ATOMS: atom_id res chain seq x y z
N MET A 1 -11.61 17.15 -3.85
CA MET A 1 -11.28 15.72 -3.62
C MET A 1 -9.84 15.53 -4.05
N ASN A 2 -8.91 15.44 -3.10
CA ASN A 2 -7.49 15.34 -3.42
C ASN A 2 -7.21 13.88 -3.80
N GLY A 3 -6.82 13.61 -5.05
CA GLY A 3 -6.68 12.25 -5.60
C GLY A 3 -5.63 11.36 -4.92
N THR A 4 -4.89 11.90 -3.95
CA THR A 4 -3.80 11.21 -3.24
C THR A 4 -4.29 10.04 -2.38
N THR A 5 -5.48 10.13 -1.76
CA THR A 5 -6.03 9.01 -0.95
C THR A 5 -6.33 7.78 -1.80
N PHE A 6 -6.91 7.97 -2.99
CA PHE A 6 -7.16 6.88 -3.94
C PHE A 6 -5.86 6.28 -4.48
N LEU A 7 -4.82 7.11 -4.64
CA LEU A 7 -3.49 6.66 -5.03
C LEU A 7 -2.89 5.71 -3.98
N TYR A 8 -2.94 6.08 -2.69
CA TYR A 8 -2.45 5.22 -1.62
C TYR A 8 -3.22 3.90 -1.52
N LEU A 9 -4.53 3.94 -1.72
CA LEU A 9 -5.39 2.75 -1.75
C LEU A 9 -5.02 1.83 -2.92
N SER A 10 -4.78 2.41 -4.10
CA SER A 10 -4.33 1.68 -5.29
C SER A 10 -2.95 1.07 -5.08
N CYS A 11 -2.03 1.76 -4.39
CA CYS A 11 -0.73 1.20 -4.04
C CYS A 11 -0.81 0.01 -3.06
N ILE A 12 -1.75 0.01 -2.11
CA ILE A 12 -1.98 -1.14 -1.23
C ILE A 12 -2.46 -2.34 -2.06
N ILE A 13 -3.41 -2.13 -2.97
CA ILE A 13 -3.91 -3.18 -3.86
C ILE A 13 -2.79 -3.72 -4.76
N ALA A 14 -1.96 -2.83 -5.32
CA ALA A 14 -0.80 -3.21 -6.12
C ALA A 14 0.25 -4.01 -5.32
N GLY A 15 0.48 -3.67 -4.05
CA GLY A 15 1.38 -4.42 -3.17
C GLY A 15 0.91 -5.86 -2.93
N PHE A 16 -0.40 -6.07 -2.69
CA PHE A 16 -0.97 -7.41 -2.61
C PHE A 16 -0.92 -8.16 -3.95
N ALA A 17 -1.11 -7.46 -5.07
CA ALA A 17 -0.97 -8.04 -6.40
C ALA A 17 0.48 -8.51 -6.64
N LEU A 18 1.47 -7.72 -6.21
CA LEU A 18 2.90 -8.05 -6.33
C LEU A 18 3.26 -9.34 -5.58
N ILE A 19 2.73 -9.52 -4.37
CA ILE A 19 2.93 -10.73 -3.55
C ILE A 19 2.27 -11.97 -4.18
N ARG A 20 1.13 -11.80 -4.86
CA ARG A 20 0.33 -12.89 -5.42
C ARG A 20 0.77 -13.34 -6.82
N ILE A 21 1.73 -12.67 -7.44
CA ILE A 21 2.16 -13.00 -8.80
C ILE A 21 3.06 -14.25 -8.77
N PRO A 22 2.68 -15.35 -9.46
CA PRO A 22 3.53 -16.52 -9.55
C PRO A 22 4.75 -16.20 -10.44
N LEU A 23 5.93 -16.12 -9.83
CA LEU A 23 7.19 -15.82 -10.50
C LEU A 23 7.87 -17.12 -10.96
N SER A 24 7.40 -17.66 -12.08
CA SER A 24 7.91 -18.93 -12.63
C SER A 24 9.12 -18.73 -13.55
N GLY A 25 10.08 -19.67 -13.52
CA GLY A 25 11.19 -19.74 -14.47
C GLY A 25 12.32 -18.74 -14.18
N ALA A 26 12.64 -17.86 -15.13
CA ALA A 26 13.76 -16.91 -15.02
C ALA A 26 13.57 -15.82 -13.94
N LEU A 27 12.35 -15.67 -13.39
CA LEU A 27 12.02 -14.67 -12.38
C LEU A 27 11.93 -15.23 -10.95
N SER A 28 12.11 -16.54 -10.75
CA SER A 28 12.07 -17.16 -9.42
C SER A 28 13.05 -16.59 -8.38
N PRO A 29 14.28 -16.11 -8.72
CA PRO A 29 15.13 -15.47 -7.71
C PRO A 29 14.62 -14.08 -7.25
N LEU A 30 13.68 -13.46 -7.98
CA LEU A 30 13.06 -12.18 -7.60
C LEU A 30 11.86 -12.35 -6.67
N GLU A 31 11.36 -13.57 -6.51
CA GLU A 31 10.23 -13.90 -5.63
C GLU A 31 10.37 -13.34 -4.20
N PRO A 32 11.49 -13.56 -3.47
CA PRO A 32 11.66 -12.98 -2.14
C PRO A 32 11.77 -11.45 -2.14
N LEU A 33 12.22 -10.85 -3.24
CA LEU A 33 12.30 -9.39 -3.40
C LEU A 33 10.91 -8.78 -3.61
N CYS A 34 10.09 -9.38 -4.48
CA CYS A 34 8.71 -8.96 -4.70
C CYS A 34 7.88 -9.07 -3.43
N ASP A 35 8.06 -10.14 -2.65
CA ASP A 35 7.35 -10.33 -1.39
C ASP A 35 7.76 -9.27 -0.36
N LEU A 36 9.06 -9.02 -0.20
CA LEU A 36 9.59 -8.00 0.70
C LEU A 36 9.07 -6.59 0.33
N ILE A 37 9.13 -6.22 -0.95
CA ILE A 37 8.68 -4.91 -1.44
C ILE A 37 7.16 -4.77 -1.27
N GLY A 38 6.40 -5.82 -1.60
CA GLY A 38 4.95 -5.83 -1.45
C GLY A 38 4.52 -5.62 0.00
N VAL A 39 5.14 -6.32 0.94
CA VAL A 39 4.86 -6.18 2.37
C VAL A 39 5.20 -4.78 2.87
N ILE A 40 6.37 -4.23 2.50
CA ILE A 40 6.79 -2.88 2.90
C ILE A 40 5.84 -1.83 2.32
N ALA A 41 5.43 -1.96 1.06
CA ALA A 41 4.51 -1.05 0.41
C ALA A 41 3.14 -1.05 1.12
N VAL A 42 2.57 -2.24 1.37
CA VAL A 42 1.29 -2.39 2.07
C VAL A 42 1.35 -1.76 3.47
N LEU A 43 2.41 -2.03 4.24
CA LEU A 43 2.58 -1.48 5.59
C LEU A 43 2.68 0.05 5.60
N LEU A 44 3.54 0.62 4.75
CA LEU A 44 3.75 2.07 4.70
C LEU A 44 2.48 2.81 4.27
N PHE A 45 1.86 2.39 3.16
CA PHE A 45 0.66 3.05 2.66
C PHE A 45 -0.54 2.85 3.58
N SER A 46 -0.68 1.67 4.20
CA SER A 46 -1.73 1.44 5.20
C SER A 46 -1.58 2.38 6.40
N CYS A 47 -0.36 2.52 6.93
CA CYS A 47 -0.08 3.42 8.05
C CYS A 47 -0.42 4.88 7.72
N ILE A 48 -0.07 5.33 6.50
CA ILE A 48 -0.39 6.69 6.01
C ILE A 48 -1.90 6.90 5.88
N ILE A 49 -2.64 5.94 5.31
CA ILE A 49 -4.10 6.05 5.18
C ILE A 49 -4.77 6.08 6.55
N ILE A 50 -4.35 5.21 7.47
CA ILE A 50 -4.87 5.18 8.83
C ILE A 50 -4.60 6.52 9.52
N PHE A 51 -3.38 7.03 9.44
CA PHE A 51 -3.01 8.32 10.04
C PHE A 51 -3.83 9.47 9.43
N ASN A 52 -3.93 9.56 8.11
CA ASN A 52 -4.74 10.57 7.44
C ASN A 52 -6.23 10.44 7.77
N GLY A 53 -6.74 9.21 7.92
CA GLY A 53 -8.11 8.93 8.32
C GLY A 53 -8.39 9.40 9.75
N ILE A 54 -7.49 9.09 10.68
CA ILE A 54 -7.57 9.53 12.09
C ILE A 54 -7.45 11.06 12.17
N MET A 55 -6.47 11.66 11.48
CA MET A 55 -6.27 13.10 11.44
C MET A 55 -7.46 13.81 10.79
N SER A 56 -8.10 13.21 9.80
CA SER A 56 -9.36 13.69 9.23
C SER A 56 -10.48 13.63 10.26
N LEU A 57 -10.63 12.52 11.00
CA LEU A 57 -11.68 12.37 12.01
C LEU A 57 -11.50 13.32 13.21
N ILE A 58 -10.27 13.49 13.66
CA ILE A 58 -9.90 14.41 14.75
C ILE A 58 -9.96 15.87 14.25
N GLY A 59 -9.50 16.13 13.03
CA GLY A 59 -9.51 17.44 12.38
C GLY A 59 -10.89 17.91 11.91
N ARG A 60 -11.86 16.99 11.75
CA ARG A 60 -13.29 17.29 11.54
C ARG A 60 -13.97 17.93 12.76
N ARG A 61 -13.22 18.22 13.83
CA ARG A 61 -13.59 19.12 14.94
C ARG A 61 -12.83 20.46 14.89
N LYS A 62 -12.57 21.01 13.70
CA LYS A 62 -12.37 22.44 13.53
C LYS A 62 -13.48 23.04 12.67
N LEU A 63 -14.45 23.61 13.40
CA LEU A 63 -15.39 24.70 13.08
C LEU A 63 -16.31 24.51 11.87
#